data_AF-A0A8C8B5L5-F1
#
_entry.id   AF-A0A8C8B5L5-F1
#
_cell.length_a   1.000
_cell.length_b   1.000
_cell.length_c   1.000
_cell.angle_alpha   90.00
_cell.angle_beta   90.00
_cell.angle_gamma   90.00
#
_symmetry.space_group_name_H-M   'P 1'
#
loop_
_entity.id
_entity.type
_entity.pdbx_description
1 polymer ?
#
loop_
_entity_poly.entity_id
_entity_poly.type
_entity_poly.pdbx_seq_one_letter_code
_entity_poly.pdbx_strand_id
1 'polypeptide(L)'
;MGKKLSKNSSYWTCSGIKYYKMEMISQAGLEFPQEEDHEGLAKWAHQKCGHLGEKATYRRAQDHGIVMSLDMIKTIIARCPVCQHTHKCLVPHVVKGQLGRGKLPGQIWQMDYVGPLP
;
A
#
# COMPACT_ATOMS: atom_id res chain seq x y z
N MET A 1 6.93 28.17 52.16
CA MET A 1 5.72 28.87 51.65
C MET A 1 4.85 27.90 50.86
N GLY A 2 3.69 27.50 51.39
CA GLY A 2 2.76 26.57 50.75
C GLY A 2 1.97 27.23 49.61
N LYS A 3 1.98 26.62 48.42
CA LYS A 3 1.23 27.12 47.26
C LYS A 3 -0.26 26.81 47.43
N LYS A 4 -1.10 27.86 47.49
CA LYS A 4 -2.57 27.72 47.53
C LYS A 4 -3.06 27.14 46.20
N LEU A 5 -3.45 25.87 46.20
CA LEU A 5 -4.15 25.22 45.10
C LEU A 5 -5.65 25.56 45.22
N SER A 6 -6.16 26.36 44.28
CA SER A 6 -7.60 26.58 44.13
C SER A 6 -8.19 25.49 43.23
N LYS A 7 -9.19 24.76 43.73
CA LYS A 7 -9.82 23.64 43.01
C LYS A 7 -11.08 24.14 42.31
N ASN A 8 -11.10 24.11 40.98
CA ASN A 8 -12.33 24.18 40.19
C ASN A 8 -12.46 22.86 39.41
N SER A 9 -13.68 22.34 39.27
CA SER A 9 -13.95 20.98 38.76
C SER A 9 -13.32 20.66 37.39
N SER A 10 -13.05 21.68 36.56
CA SER A 10 -12.63 21.51 35.17
C SER A 10 -11.14 21.75 34.88
N TYR A 11 -10.39 22.44 35.75
CA TYR A 11 -8.96 22.72 35.53
C TYR A 11 -8.21 23.07 36.81
N TRP A 12 -6.88 22.91 36.76
CA TRP A 12 -5.95 23.25 37.85
C TRP A 12 -4.96 24.30 37.37
N THR A 13 -4.61 25.28 38.20
CA THR A 13 -3.63 26.32 37.85
C THR A 13 -2.33 26.15 38.62
N CYS A 14 -1.20 26.11 37.91
CA CYS A 14 0.15 26.19 38.50
C CYS A 14 0.92 27.31 37.82
N SER A 15 1.46 28.26 38.59
CA SER A 15 2.28 29.38 38.08
C SER A 15 1.64 30.15 36.91
N GLY A 16 0.31 30.37 36.96
CA GLY A 16 -0.44 31.09 35.93
C GLY A 16 -0.85 30.27 34.70
N ILE A 17 -0.40 29.02 34.59
CA ILE A 17 -0.78 28.12 33.49
C ILE A 17 -1.97 27.28 33.92
N LYS A 18 -3.01 27.20 33.06
CA LYS A 18 -4.20 26.36 33.24
C LYS A 18 -3.94 24.96 32.68
N TYR A 19 -4.12 23.94 33.50
CA TYR A 19 -4.06 22.53 33.14
C TYR A 19 -5.49 21.96 33.18
N TYR A 20 -5.99 21.54 32.02
CA TYR A 20 -7.33 20.99 31.88
C TYR A 20 -7.31 19.49 32.13
N LYS A 21 -8.29 18.98 32.88
CA LYS A 21 -8.46 17.56 33.09
C LYS A 21 -9.02 16.95 31.80
N MET A 22 -8.21 16.17 31.08
CA MET A 22 -8.69 15.35 29.97
C MET A 22 -9.49 14.20 30.57
N GLU A 23 -10.82 14.34 30.58
CA GLU A 23 -11.71 13.25 30.95
C GLU A 23 -11.78 12.29 29.77
N MET A 24 -11.22 11.10 29.98
CA MET A 24 -11.36 9.97 29.07
C MET A 24 -12.85 9.64 28.98
N ILE A 25 -13.47 9.94 27.84
CA ILE A 25 -14.85 9.55 27.55
C ILE A 25 -14.85 8.02 27.41
N SER A 26 -15.32 7.34 28.45
CA SER A 26 -15.54 5.89 28.46
C SER A 26 -16.78 5.55 27.63
N GLN A 27 -16.54 4.95 26.47
CA GLN A 27 -17.36 4.01 25.69
C GLN A 27 -18.89 4.01 25.90
N ALA A 28 -19.60 4.43 24.85
CA ALA A 28 -20.90 3.86 24.48
C ALA A 28 -21.02 3.84 22.95
N GLY A 29 -21.21 2.64 22.38
CA GLY A 29 -21.68 2.32 21.03
C GLY A 29 -21.39 3.30 19.90
N LEU A 30 -20.27 3.12 19.20
CA LEU A 30 -20.09 3.60 17.84
C LEU A 30 -19.71 2.40 16.98
N GLU A 31 -20.69 1.83 16.28
CA GLU A 31 -20.40 1.22 14.99
C GLU A 31 -19.86 2.34 14.11
N PHE A 32 -18.54 2.41 13.96
CA PHE A 32 -17.89 3.27 12.99
C PHE A 32 -17.95 2.57 11.63
N PRO A 33 -18.65 3.09 10.60
CA PRO A 33 -18.38 2.66 9.24
C PRO A 33 -17.08 3.35 8.81
N GLN A 34 -15.93 2.80 9.21
CA GLN A 34 -14.60 3.32 8.83
C GLN A 34 -13.94 2.50 7.72
N GLU A 35 -14.40 1.30 7.41
CA GLU A 35 -13.72 0.45 6.43
C GLU A 35 -13.87 0.96 4.98
N GLU A 36 -15.01 1.56 4.62
CA GLU A 36 -15.29 1.99 3.24
C GLU A 36 -14.45 3.19 2.79
N ASP A 37 -14.20 4.15 3.69
CA ASP A 37 -13.45 5.39 3.37
C ASP A 37 -11.95 5.10 3.18
N HIS A 38 -11.40 4.19 3.99
CA HIS A 38 -10.01 3.78 3.87
C HIS A 38 -9.73 3.00 2.56
N GLU A 39 -10.70 2.24 2.04
CA GLU A 39 -10.52 1.51 0.78
C GLU A 39 -10.48 2.49 -0.41
N GLY A 40 -11.34 3.51 -0.40
CA GLY A 40 -11.35 4.57 -1.40
C GLY A 40 -10.03 5.35 -1.45
N LEU A 41 -9.54 5.78 -0.29
CA LEU A 41 -8.26 6.50 -0.17
C LEU A 41 -7.07 5.63 -0.60
N ALA A 42 -7.11 4.35 -0.28
CA ALA A 42 -6.06 3.42 -0.64
C ALA A 42 -6.03 3.11 -2.15
N LYS A 43 -7.20 2.98 -2.80
CA LYS A 43 -7.32 2.93 -4.27
C LYS A 43 -6.79 4.20 -4.93
N TRP A 44 -7.13 5.37 -4.38
CA TRP A 44 -6.61 6.65 -4.87
C TRP A 44 -5.09 6.72 -4.76
N ALA A 45 -4.51 6.38 -3.61
CA ALA A 45 -3.05 6.41 -3.40
C ALA A 45 -2.33 5.45 -4.36
N HIS A 46 -2.89 4.26 -4.57
CA HIS A 46 -2.38 3.26 -5.51
C HIS A 46 -2.42 3.76 -6.96
N GLN A 47 -3.48 4.46 -7.35
CA GLN A 47 -3.60 5.01 -8.70
C GLN A 47 -2.67 6.22 -8.90
N LYS A 48 -2.50 7.07 -7.89
CA LYS A 48 -1.58 8.22 -7.94
C LYS A 48 -0.11 7.83 -7.96
N CYS A 49 0.25 6.68 -7.40
CA CYS A 49 1.60 6.15 -7.52
C CYS A 49 1.83 5.43 -8.85
N GLY A 50 0.86 5.33 -9.76
CA GLY A 50 1.04 4.67 -11.05
C GLY A 50 1.23 3.16 -10.93
N HIS A 51 0.50 2.52 -10.00
CA HIS A 51 0.54 1.07 -9.80
C HIS A 51 1.91 0.50 -9.36
N LEU A 52 2.79 1.31 -8.77
CA LEU A 52 4.15 0.96 -8.34
C LEU A 52 4.25 -0.03 -7.15
N GLY A 53 3.13 -0.65 -6.74
CA GLY A 53 3.09 -1.67 -5.70
C GLY A 53 2.92 -1.13 -4.27
N GLU A 54 3.13 -2.02 -3.29
CA GLU A 54 2.74 -1.81 -1.88
C GLU A 54 3.50 -0.65 -1.22
N LYS A 55 4.83 -0.66 -1.28
CA LYS A 55 5.67 0.36 -0.62
C LYS A 55 5.42 1.76 -1.16
N ALA A 56 5.22 1.88 -2.48
CA ALA A 56 4.93 3.16 -3.12
C ALA A 56 3.55 3.69 -2.72
N THR A 57 2.56 2.80 -2.64
CA THR A 57 1.20 3.13 -2.18
C THR A 57 1.21 3.56 -0.71
N TYR A 58 1.93 2.83 0.15
CA TYR A 58 2.08 3.17 1.57
C TYR A 58 2.76 4.52 1.78
N ARG A 59 3.87 4.78 1.08
CA ARG A 59 4.55 6.08 1.14
C ARG A 59 3.65 7.21 0.65
N ARG A 60 2.90 6.99 -0.43
CA ARG A 60 1.94 7.99 -0.93
C ARG A 60 0.85 8.30 0.10
N ALA A 61 0.33 7.30 0.81
CA ALA A 61 -0.63 7.53 1.89
C ALA A 61 -0.01 8.34 3.04
N GLN A 62 1.23 8.01 3.44
CA GLN A 62 1.96 8.73 4.49
C GLN A 62 2.25 10.19 4.12
N ASP A 63 2.65 10.47 2.88
CA ASP A 63 2.90 11.83 2.38
C ASP A 63 1.65 12.73 2.51
N HIS A 64 0.47 12.12 2.58
CA HIS A 64 -0.82 12.81 2.74
C HIS A 64 -1.42 12.65 4.16
N GLY A 65 -0.66 12.11 5.13
CA GLY A 65 -1.10 11.94 6.51
C GLY A 65 -2.17 10.86 6.71
N ILE A 66 -2.37 9.99 5.72
CA ILE A 66 -3.36 8.92 5.76
C ILE A 66 -2.72 7.68 6.38
N VAL A 67 -3.24 7.24 7.53
CA VAL A 67 -2.83 5.99 8.15
C VAL A 67 -3.56 4.84 7.47
N MET A 68 -2.83 3.93 6.85
CA MET A 68 -3.37 2.77 6.16
C MET A 68 -2.66 1.49 6.60
N SER A 69 -3.43 0.42 6.80
CA SER A 69 -2.91 -0.93 7.02
C SER A 69 -2.21 -1.45 5.76
N LEU A 70 -1.06 -2.11 5.93
CA LEU A 70 -0.39 -2.80 4.83
C LEU A 70 -1.25 -3.92 4.23
N ASP A 71 -2.09 -4.56 5.04
CA ASP A 71 -2.97 -5.65 4.58
C ASP A 71 -4.07 -5.12 3.64
N MET A 72 -4.60 -3.93 3.95
CA MET A 72 -5.54 -3.21 3.10
C MET A 72 -4.91 -2.87 1.74
N ILE A 73 -3.67 -2.36 1.77
CA ILE A 73 -2.91 -2.03 0.55
C ILE A 73 -2.70 -3.27 -0.31
N LYS A 74 -2.28 -4.38 0.29
CA LYS A 74 -2.11 -5.66 -0.42
C LYS A 74 -3.41 -6.13 -1.06
N THR A 75 -4.52 -6.04 -0.33
CA THR A 75 -5.85 -6.42 -0.82
C THR A 75 -6.25 -5.60 -2.03
N ILE A 76 -6.04 -4.28 -2.00
CA ILE A 76 -6.40 -3.39 -3.11
C ILE A 76 -5.52 -3.61 -4.33
N ILE A 77 -4.21 -3.79 -4.14
CA ILE A 77 -3.29 -4.10 -5.23
C ILE A 77 -3.65 -5.44 -5.88
N ALA A 78 -3.95 -6.46 -5.05
CA ALA A 78 -4.36 -7.77 -5.54
C ALA A 78 -5.69 -7.72 -6.31
N ARG A 79 -6.62 -6.84 -5.92
CA ARG A 79 -7.92 -6.63 -6.59
C ARG A 79 -7.86 -5.64 -7.77
N CYS A 80 -6.75 -4.96 -7.99
CA CYS A 80 -6.62 -3.96 -9.06
C CYS A 80 -6.54 -4.63 -10.44
N PRO A 81 -7.50 -4.40 -11.36
CA PRO A 81 -7.52 -5.05 -12.67
C PRO A 81 -6.28 -4.79 -13.52
N VAL A 82 -5.74 -3.56 -13.45
CA VAL A 82 -4.51 -3.18 -14.18
C VAL A 82 -3.33 -3.99 -13.66
N CYS A 83 -3.14 -4.04 -12.34
CA CYS A 83 -2.10 -4.85 -11.74
C CYS A 83 -2.28 -6.33 -12.04
N GLN A 84 -3.50 -6.87 -11.97
CA GLN A 84 -3.75 -8.28 -12.30
C GLN A 84 -3.36 -8.65 -13.73
N HIS A 85 -3.52 -7.75 -14.69
CA HIS A 85 -3.12 -7.99 -16.09
C HIS A 85 -1.61 -7.82 -16.28
N THR A 86 -1.00 -6.80 -15.69
CA THR A 86 0.45 -6.54 -15.83
C THR A 86 1.30 -7.56 -15.05
N HIS A 87 0.89 -7.93 -13.84
CA HIS A 87 1.67 -8.80 -12.95
C HIS A 87 1.71 -10.27 -13.44
N LYS A 88 0.77 -10.68 -14.30
CA LYS A 88 0.81 -11.98 -14.99
C LYS A 88 1.95 -12.07 -16.01
N CYS A 89 2.58 -10.94 -16.38
CA CYS A 89 3.62 -10.87 -17.39
C CYS A 89 5.06 -10.73 -16.83
N LEU A 90 5.27 -10.95 -15.52
CA LEU A 90 6.59 -10.76 -14.90
C LEU A 90 7.45 -12.02 -14.86
N VAL A 91 6.84 -13.20 -14.96
CA VAL A 91 7.58 -14.42 -15.18
C VAL A 91 7.57 -14.65 -16.68
N PRO A 92 8.71 -14.49 -17.40
CA PRO A 92 8.77 -15.02 -18.74
C PRO A 92 8.36 -16.48 -18.61
N HIS A 93 7.31 -16.88 -19.32
CA HIS A 93 7.03 -18.28 -19.49
C HIS A 93 8.22 -18.83 -20.28
N VAL A 94 9.26 -19.23 -19.56
CA VAL A 94 10.39 -19.95 -20.13
C VAL A 94 9.78 -21.28 -20.49
N VAL A 95 9.33 -21.40 -21.74
CA VAL A 95 8.98 -22.68 -22.33
C VAL A 95 10.24 -23.52 -22.22
N LYS A 96 10.34 -24.33 -21.16
CA LYS A 96 11.40 -25.32 -20.99
C LYS A 96 11.06 -26.50 -21.91
N GLY A 97 11.06 -26.24 -23.22
CA GLY A 97 11.07 -27.28 -24.23
C GLY A 97 12.48 -27.87 -24.28
N GLN A 98 12.57 -29.20 -24.29
CA GLN A 98 13.81 -29.86 -24.67
C GLN A 98 13.89 -29.80 -26.19
N LEU A 99 14.71 -28.90 -26.72
CA LEU A 99 14.98 -28.88 -28.16
C LEU A 99 15.68 -30.18 -28.53
N GLY A 100 15.02 -31.00 -29.35
CA GLY A 100 15.64 -32.20 -29.91
C GLY A 100 16.87 -31.80 -30.71
N ARG A 101 18.03 -32.35 -30.37
CA ARG A 101 19.23 -32.23 -31.20
C ARG A 101 19.23 -33.37 -32.23
N GLY A 102 19.57 -33.06 -33.47
CA GLY A 102 19.79 -34.08 -34.49
C GLY A 102 20.94 -35.00 -34.06
N LYS A 103 20.81 -36.30 -34.29
CA LYS A 103 21.88 -37.29 -34.06
C LYS A 103 22.81 -37.39 -35.27
N LEU A 104 22.31 -37.08 -36.46
CA LEU A 104 23.04 -37.13 -37.73
C LEU A 104 23.21 -35.72 -38.32
N PRO A 105 24.26 -35.49 -39.14
CA PRO A 105 24.41 -34.27 -39.91
C PRO A 105 23.16 -33.99 -40.76
N GLY A 106 22.71 -32.73 -40.77
CA GLY A 106 21.57 -32.30 -41.58
C GLY A 106 20.19 -32.75 -41.07
N GLN A 107 20.09 -33.39 -39.90
CA GLN A 107 18.79 -33.88 -39.40
C GLN A 107 17.89 -32.77 -38.84
N ILE A 108 18.48 -31.74 -38.24
CA ILE A 108 17.76 -30.59 -37.67
C ILE A 108 18.55 -29.33 -38.01
N TRP A 109 17.88 -28.34 -38.59
CA TRP A 109 18.42 -27.01 -38.87
C TRP A 109 17.43 -25.94 -38.38
N GLN A 110 17.96 -24.82 -37.91
CA GLN A 110 17.19 -23.61 -37.59
C GLN A 110 17.57 -22.55 -38.61
N MET A 111 16.56 -21.85 -39.14
CA MET A 111 16.74 -20.77 -40.10
C MET A 111 15.95 -19.57 -39.59
N ASP A 112 16.61 -18.43 -39.49
CA ASP A 112 15.99 -17.15 -39.16
C ASP A 112 16.49 -16.09 -40.14
N TYR A 113 15.64 -15.11 -40.45
CA TYR A 113 16.00 -13.99 -41.30
C TYR A 113 16.59 -12.85 -40.46
N VAL A 114 17.67 -12.26 -40.94
CA VAL A 114 18.25 -11.04 -40.35
C VAL A 114 17.87 -9.86 -41.22
N GLY A 115 17.23 -8.83 -40.64
CA GLY A 115 16.90 -7.62 -41.37
C GLY A 115 16.36 -6.48 -40.50
N PRO A 116 16.27 -5.25 -41.05
CA PRO A 116 16.68 -4.85 -42.40
C PRO A 116 18.20 -4.74 -42.55
N LEU A 117 18.73 -5.16 -43.69
CA LEU A 117 20.13 -4.96 -44.07
C LEU A 117 20.32 -3.50 -44.57
N PRO A 118 21.52 -2.91 -44.45
CA PRO A 118 21.80 -1.53 -44.86
C PRO A 118 21.51 -1.24 -46.33
#